data_AF-A0A1Y4AZJ5-F1
#
_entry.id   AF-A0A1Y4AZJ5-F1
#
_cell.length_a   1.000
_cell.length_b   1.000
_cell.length_c   1.000
_cell.angle_alpha   90.00
_cell.angle_beta   90.00
_cell.angle_gamma   90.00
#
_symmetry.space_group_name_H-M   'P 1'
#
loop_
_entity.id
_entity.type
_entity.pdbx_description
1 polymer ?
#
loop_
_entity_poly.entity_id
_entity_poly.type
_entity_poly.pdbx_seq_one_letter_code
_entity_poly.pdbx_strand_id
1 'polypeptide(L)'
;MDAALPIELSREEQIRLVREYCSSQFVSRGMCVDFAIHDTDSGNPHCHIMLTMRPLDERGAWAAKSKKEYDIDENGERIRLPSGRYKTHKVDLTGWNDKGNALLWRKAWADISNAYLERAGRPERIDHRSNAERGIDELPTVHMGVAACQMEKKGIATEKGELNRNIQKANRLIREIRAQIGKLKEWIGELFKARENAPEQPPQSPGLANLLMKYLSVQREKSRKYSQSWQRQHAADELKTVAKAVGYLSEHGIST
;
A
#
# COMPACT_ATOMS: atom_id res chain seq x y z
N MET A 1 -2.76 -29.91 4.80
CA MET A 1 -2.66 -28.44 4.85
C MET A 1 -1.44 -28.11 5.66
N ASP A 2 -0.70 -27.08 5.24
CA ASP A 2 0.53 -26.66 5.92
C ASP A 2 0.39 -25.21 6.36
N ALA A 3 0.83 -24.90 7.57
CA ALA A 3 0.80 -23.55 8.11
C ALA A 3 2.07 -23.26 8.93
N ALA A 4 2.66 -22.09 8.72
CA ALA A 4 3.78 -21.59 9.53
C ALA A 4 3.26 -21.08 10.88
N LEU A 5 4.05 -21.30 11.93
CA LEU A 5 3.75 -20.89 13.30
C LEU A 5 4.55 -19.64 13.67
N PRO A 6 4.00 -18.70 14.45
CA PRO A 6 4.77 -17.58 14.97
C PRO A 6 5.89 -18.07 15.90
N ILE A 7 7.12 -17.62 15.64
CA ILE A 7 8.31 -17.97 16.45
C ILE A 7 8.32 -17.24 17.79
N GLU A 8 7.54 -16.17 17.90
CA GLU A 8 7.42 -15.31 19.08
C GLU A 8 6.60 -15.95 20.19
N LEU A 9 5.84 -17.01 19.87
CA LEU A 9 5.02 -17.80 20.78
C LEU A 9 5.82 -18.99 21.33
N SER A 10 5.58 -19.32 22.59
CA SER A 10 6.10 -20.53 23.21
C SER A 10 5.53 -21.79 22.54
N ARG A 11 6.20 -22.93 22.70
CA ARG A 11 5.71 -24.21 22.15
C ARG A 11 4.32 -24.59 22.68
N GLU A 12 4.03 -24.30 23.94
CA GLU A 12 2.71 -24.56 24.51
C GLU A 12 1.62 -23.70 23.85
N GLU A 13 1.90 -22.42 23.62
CA GLU A 13 0.98 -21.52 22.91
C GLU A 13 0.78 -21.95 21.46
N GLN A 14 1.84 -22.36 20.76
CA GLN A 14 1.74 -22.91 19.41
C GLN A 14 0.84 -24.16 19.36
N ILE A 15 0.98 -25.08 20.32
CA ILE A 15 0.12 -26.27 20.42
C ILE A 15 -1.35 -25.88 20.65
N ARG A 16 -1.60 -24.92 21.57
CA ARG A 16 -2.95 -24.43 21.85
C ARG A 16 -3.59 -23.74 20.64
N LEU A 17 -2.83 -22.89 19.95
CA LEU A 17 -3.24 -22.22 18.72
C LEU A 17 -3.67 -23.24 17.66
N VAL A 18 -2.81 -24.22 17.34
CA VAL A 18 -3.13 -25.24 16.32
C VAL A 18 -4.35 -26.06 16.74
N ARG A 19 -4.46 -26.44 18.01
CA ARG A 19 -5.60 -27.20 18.52
C ARG A 19 -6.91 -26.42 18.41
N GLU A 20 -6.91 -25.14 18.79
CA GLU A 20 -8.07 -24.25 18.71
C GLU A 20 -8.49 -24.03 17.25
N TYR A 21 -7.54 -23.78 16.36
CA TYR A 21 -7.79 -23.64 14.94
C TYR A 21 -8.39 -24.93 14.35
N CYS A 22 -7.79 -26.09 14.61
CA CYS A 22 -8.29 -27.36 14.12
C CYS A 22 -9.69 -27.68 14.67
N SER A 23 -9.92 -27.43 15.95
CA SER A 23 -11.22 -27.65 16.60
C SER A 23 -12.31 -26.75 16.01
N SER A 24 -12.05 -25.45 15.93
CA SER A 24 -13.03 -24.45 15.47
C SER A 24 -13.29 -24.50 13.97
N GLN A 25 -12.31 -24.89 13.14
CA GLN A 25 -12.44 -24.85 11.68
C GLN A 25 -12.74 -26.20 11.04
N PHE A 26 -12.37 -27.32 11.64
CA PHE A 26 -12.53 -28.61 10.97
C PHE A 26 -13.39 -29.58 11.79
N VAL A 27 -13.07 -29.74 13.06
CA VAL A 27 -13.82 -30.66 13.95
C VAL A 27 -15.26 -30.18 14.12
N SER A 28 -15.49 -28.88 14.27
CA SER A 28 -16.82 -28.26 14.30
C SER A 28 -17.66 -28.53 13.04
N ARG A 29 -17.02 -28.86 11.92
CA ARG A 29 -17.65 -29.18 10.63
C ARG A 29 -17.76 -30.69 10.38
N GLY A 30 -17.44 -31.52 11.38
CA GLY A 30 -17.54 -32.98 11.33
C GLY A 30 -16.32 -33.70 10.73
N MET A 31 -15.21 -33.00 10.53
CA MET A 31 -13.96 -33.64 10.07
C MET A 31 -13.20 -34.22 11.26
N CYS A 32 -12.53 -35.36 11.07
CA CYS A 32 -11.44 -35.76 11.96
C CYS A 32 -10.15 -35.10 11.50
N VAL A 33 -9.32 -34.70 12.47
CA VAL A 33 -8.06 -33.99 12.23
C VAL A 33 -6.93 -34.72 12.90
N ASP A 34 -5.86 -34.94 12.16
CA ASP A 34 -4.54 -35.29 12.69
C ASP A 34 -3.59 -34.14 12.39
N PHE A 35 -2.77 -33.73 13.35
CA PHE A 35 -1.79 -32.68 13.13
C PHE A 35 -0.46 -32.96 13.83
N ALA A 36 0.62 -32.55 13.16
CA ALA A 36 1.98 -32.63 13.67
C ALA A 36 2.64 -31.25 13.58
N ILE A 37 3.35 -30.85 14.64
CA ILE A 37 4.15 -29.63 14.66
C ILE A 37 5.62 -30.02 14.44
N HIS A 38 6.24 -29.43 13.43
CA HIS A 38 7.64 -29.58 13.11
C HIS A 38 8.39 -28.31 13.48
N ASP A 39 9.51 -28.49 14.18
CA ASP A 39 10.47 -27.43 14.47
C ASP A 39 11.85 -28.06 14.48
N THR A 40 12.64 -27.72 13.48
CA THR A 40 13.98 -28.30 13.24
C THR A 40 15.09 -27.32 13.62
N ASP A 41 14.80 -26.38 14.53
CA ASP A 41 15.69 -25.28 14.94
C ASP A 41 16.18 -24.40 13.77
N SER A 42 15.43 -24.43 12.66
CA SER A 42 15.72 -23.68 11.43
C SER A 42 15.08 -22.29 11.40
N GLY A 43 14.39 -21.90 12.48
CA GLY A 43 13.65 -20.63 12.57
C GLY A 43 12.32 -20.61 11.80
N ASN A 44 11.82 -21.78 11.39
CA ASN A 44 10.54 -21.92 10.67
C ASN A 44 9.68 -23.07 11.24
N PRO A 45 9.18 -22.92 12.49
CA PRO A 45 8.23 -23.88 13.03
C PRO A 45 6.96 -23.87 12.18
N HIS A 46 6.44 -25.04 11.87
CA HIS A 46 5.24 -25.20 11.05
C HIS A 46 4.46 -26.42 11.48
N CYS A 47 3.19 -26.47 11.11
CA CYS A 47 2.35 -27.65 11.34
C CYS A 47 1.82 -28.22 10.04
N HIS A 48 1.78 -29.56 9.99
CA HIS A 48 1.04 -30.33 9.02
C HIS A 48 -0.30 -30.72 9.62
N ILE A 49 -1.40 -30.43 8.92
CA ILE A 49 -2.77 -30.73 9.34
C ILE A 49 -3.40 -31.61 8.25
N MET A 50 -3.70 -32.86 8.62
CA MET A 50 -4.38 -33.85 7.79
C MET A 50 -5.86 -33.93 8.19
N LEU A 51 -6.72 -33.89 7.18
CA LEU A 51 -8.17 -33.87 7.35
C LEU A 51 -8.78 -35.09 6.67
N THR A 52 -9.82 -35.66 7.27
CA THR A 52 -10.64 -36.67 6.61
C THR A 52 -11.45 -36.07 5.47
N MET A 53 -11.63 -36.85 4.40
CA MET A 53 -12.40 -36.43 3.21
C MET A 53 -13.82 -37.02 3.16
N ARG A 54 -14.22 -37.71 4.23
CA ARG A 54 -15.54 -38.34 4.41
C ARG A 54 -16.06 -37.99 5.79
N PRO A 55 -17.36 -37.69 5.94
CA PRO A 55 -17.97 -37.56 7.25
C PRO A 55 -18.16 -38.94 7.89
N LEU A 56 -18.23 -38.97 9.22
CA LEU A 56 -18.69 -40.13 9.97
C LEU A 56 -20.19 -40.03 10.18
N ASP A 57 -20.89 -41.15 10.05
CA ASP A 57 -22.30 -41.26 10.43
C ASP A 57 -22.46 -41.51 11.94
N GLU A 58 -23.70 -41.53 12.41
CA GLU A 58 -24.05 -41.74 13.83
C GLU A 58 -23.59 -43.10 14.38
N ARG A 59 -23.25 -44.06 13.50
CA ARG A 59 -22.77 -45.39 13.86
C ARG A 59 -21.23 -45.48 13.81
N GLY A 60 -20.55 -44.38 13.50
CA GLY A 60 -19.10 -44.31 13.37
C GLY A 60 -18.57 -44.90 12.07
N ALA A 61 -19.40 -45.07 11.04
CA ALA A 61 -18.98 -45.52 9.72
C ALA A 61 -18.75 -44.32 8.77
N TRP A 62 -17.80 -44.48 7.83
CA TRP A 62 -17.52 -43.45 6.83
C TRP A 62 -18.66 -43.33 5.81
N ALA A 63 -19.28 -42.15 5.75
CA ALA A 63 -20.32 -41.88 4.77
C ALA A 63 -19.76 -41.59 3.36
N ALA A 64 -20.66 -41.47 2.39
CA ALA A 64 -20.31 -41.08 1.04
C ALA A 64 -19.82 -39.61 1.01
N LYS A 65 -18.71 -39.36 0.30
CA LYS A 65 -18.22 -37.99 0.07
C LYS A 65 -19.04 -37.20 -0.95
N SER A 66 -19.73 -37.92 -1.83
CA SER A 66 -20.42 -37.33 -2.98
C SER A 66 -21.48 -38.29 -3.51
N LYS A 67 -22.52 -37.72 -4.12
CA LYS A 67 -23.52 -38.47 -4.90
C LYS A 67 -23.44 -38.07 -6.38
N LYS A 68 -24.04 -38.91 -7.22
CA LYS A 68 -24.21 -38.67 -8.65
C LYS A 68 -25.64 -38.20 -8.88
N GLU A 69 -25.82 -37.06 -9.53
CA GLU A 69 -27.12 -36.52 -9.89
C GLU A 69 -27.28 -36.46 -11.41
N TYR A 70 -28.51 -36.64 -11.88
CA TYR A 70 -28.83 -36.57 -13.30
C TYR A 70 -29.06 -35.11 -13.69
N ASP A 71 -28.49 -34.70 -14.82
CA ASP A 71 -28.75 -33.38 -15.37
C ASP A 71 -30.15 -33.40 -16.00
N ILE A 72 -30.94 -32.38 -15.66
CA ILE A 72 -32.32 -32.21 -16.10
C ILE A 72 -32.37 -31.07 -17.13
N ASP A 73 -33.18 -31.23 -18.18
CA ASP A 73 -33.41 -30.19 -19.19
C ASP A 73 -34.52 -29.21 -18.77
N GLU A 74 -34.83 -28.25 -19.64
CA GLU A 74 -35.86 -27.22 -19.40
C GLU A 74 -37.26 -27.80 -19.18
N ASN A 75 -37.51 -29.04 -19.62
CA ASN A 75 -38.81 -29.71 -19.51
C ASN A 75 -38.91 -30.62 -18.27
N GLY A 76 -37.84 -30.72 -17.48
CA GLY A 76 -37.81 -31.62 -16.32
C GLY A 76 -37.37 -33.05 -16.67
N GLU A 77 -36.91 -33.32 -17.88
CA GLU A 77 -36.48 -34.65 -18.31
C GLU A 77 -34.95 -34.85 -18.19
N ARG A 78 -34.52 -36.10 -18.01
CA ARG A 78 -33.09 -36.43 -17.89
C ARG A 78 -32.40 -36.30 -19.25
N ILE A 79 -31.34 -35.51 -19.31
CA ILE A 79 -30.58 -35.29 -20.54
C ILE A 79 -29.92 -36.60 -20.98
N ARG A 80 -30.22 -37.05 -22.20
CA ARG A 80 -29.61 -38.24 -22.81
C ARG A 80 -28.49 -37.83 -23.77
N LEU A 81 -27.32 -38.44 -23.62
CA LEU A 81 -26.16 -38.21 -24.48
C LEU A 81 -26.26 -39.06 -25.76
N PRO A 82 -25.54 -38.69 -26.85
CA PRO A 82 -25.49 -39.49 -28.08
C PRO A 82 -25.01 -40.93 -27.87
N SER A 83 -24.23 -41.17 -26.82
CA SER A 83 -23.79 -42.53 -26.40
C SER A 83 -24.91 -43.40 -25.81
N GLY A 84 -26.13 -42.89 -25.68
CA GLY A 84 -27.27 -43.56 -25.06
C GLY A 84 -27.31 -43.49 -23.53
N ARG A 85 -26.24 -43.01 -22.88
CA ARG A 85 -26.15 -42.79 -21.42
C ARG A 85 -26.78 -41.46 -21.02
N TYR A 86 -27.29 -41.36 -19.79
CA TYR A 86 -27.75 -40.07 -19.25
C TYR A 86 -26.57 -39.21 -18.78
N LYS A 87 -26.68 -37.91 -19.03
CA LYS A 87 -25.75 -36.90 -18.53
C LYS A 87 -25.94 -36.74 -17.03
N THR A 88 -24.83 -36.71 -16.30
CA THR A 88 -24.82 -36.64 -14.84
C THR A 88 -23.62 -35.85 -14.37
N HIS A 89 -23.73 -35.22 -13.22
CA HIS A 89 -22.62 -34.60 -12.52
C HIS A 89 -22.47 -35.13 -11.10
N LYS A 90 -21.30 -34.90 -10.51
CA LYS A 90 -20.98 -35.25 -9.13
C LYS A 90 -21.35 -34.08 -8.23
N VAL A 91 -22.12 -34.35 -7.18
CA VAL A 91 -22.46 -33.38 -6.13
C VAL A 91 -21.71 -33.76 -4.85
N ASP A 92 -20.96 -32.82 -4.29
CA ASP A 92 -20.29 -32.97 -2.98
C ASP A 92 -21.34 -32.90 -1.86
N LEU A 93 -21.26 -33.80 -0.89
CA LEU A 93 -22.26 -33.90 0.18
C LEU A 93 -21.89 -33.09 1.43
N THR A 94 -20.67 -32.56 1.49
CA THR A 94 -20.10 -31.95 2.71
C THR A 94 -19.81 -30.47 2.55
N GLY A 95 -19.59 -30.01 1.32
CA GLY A 95 -19.12 -28.66 1.05
C GLY A 95 -17.67 -28.40 1.50
N TRP A 96 -16.97 -29.41 2.05
CA TRP A 96 -15.60 -29.25 2.55
C TRP A 96 -14.62 -28.86 1.44
N ASN A 97 -14.87 -29.33 0.22
CA ASN A 97 -14.05 -29.08 -0.95
C ASN A 97 -14.41 -27.79 -1.71
N ASP A 98 -15.29 -26.94 -1.17
CA ASP A 98 -15.62 -25.67 -1.79
C ASP A 98 -14.37 -24.78 -1.91
N LYS A 99 -14.17 -24.17 -3.09
CA LYS A 99 -13.00 -23.33 -3.37
C LYS A 99 -12.93 -22.10 -2.45
N GLY A 100 -14.07 -21.58 -2.00
CA GLY A 100 -14.17 -20.44 -1.09
C GLY A 100 -13.65 -20.75 0.32
N ASN A 101 -13.69 -22.01 0.75
CA ASN A 101 -13.22 -22.41 2.09
C ASN A 101 -11.74 -22.07 2.31
N ALA A 102 -10.91 -22.11 1.26
CA ALA A 102 -9.49 -21.77 1.38
C ALA A 102 -9.27 -20.34 1.91
N LEU A 103 -10.08 -19.37 1.47
CA LEU A 103 -10.00 -17.99 1.95
C LEU A 103 -10.51 -17.86 3.38
N LEU A 104 -11.61 -18.54 3.71
CA LEU A 104 -12.18 -18.57 5.07
C LEU A 104 -11.18 -19.14 6.08
N TRP A 105 -10.53 -20.26 5.74
CA TRP A 105 -9.55 -20.92 6.61
C TRP A 105 -8.27 -20.10 6.74
N ARG A 106 -7.78 -19.47 5.66
CA ARG A 106 -6.63 -18.55 5.75
C ARG A 106 -6.92 -17.34 6.63
N LYS A 107 -8.11 -16.75 6.50
CA LYS A 107 -8.55 -15.66 7.37
C LYS A 107 -8.60 -16.11 8.83
N ALA A 108 -9.26 -17.24 9.10
CA ALA A 108 -9.36 -17.79 10.46
C ALA A 108 -7.98 -18.09 11.07
N TRP A 109 -7.04 -18.60 10.28
CA TRP A 109 -5.66 -18.82 10.73
C TRP A 109 -4.99 -17.52 11.16
N ALA A 110 -5.10 -16.46 10.34
CA ALA A 110 -4.54 -15.14 10.67
C ALA A 110 -5.20 -14.56 11.93
N ASP A 111 -6.53 -14.58 12.02
CA ASP A 111 -7.29 -14.04 13.15
C ASP A 111 -6.92 -14.73 14.47
N ILE A 112 -6.90 -16.07 14.49
CA ILE A 112 -6.56 -16.85 15.69
C ILE A 112 -5.09 -16.64 16.05
N SER A 113 -4.17 -16.69 15.08
CA SER A 113 -2.75 -16.47 15.35
C SER A 113 -2.48 -15.07 15.93
N ASN A 114 -3.15 -14.05 15.40
CA ASN A 114 -3.05 -12.68 15.91
C ASN A 114 -3.60 -12.53 17.32
N ALA A 115 -4.69 -13.22 17.67
CA ALA A 115 -5.23 -13.23 19.03
C ALA A 115 -4.24 -13.86 20.03
N TYR A 116 -3.52 -14.91 19.63
CA TYR A 116 -2.46 -15.50 20.47
C TYR A 116 -1.27 -14.55 20.63
N LEU A 117 -0.82 -13.92 19.54
CA LEU A 117 0.26 -12.92 19.57
C LEU A 117 -0.09 -11.75 20.48
N GLU A 118 -1.33 -11.25 20.40
CA GLU A 118 -1.81 -10.17 21.26
C GLU A 118 -1.84 -10.57 22.74
N ARG A 119 -2.37 -11.76 23.07
CA ARG A 119 -2.37 -12.29 24.45
C ARG A 119 -0.96 -12.48 25.02
N ALA A 120 0.00 -12.83 24.16
CA ALA A 120 1.42 -12.94 24.50
C ALA A 120 2.15 -11.58 24.56
N GLY A 121 1.46 -10.46 24.34
CA GLY A 121 2.04 -9.11 24.36
C GLY A 121 2.98 -8.83 23.18
N ARG A 122 2.81 -9.56 22.07
CA ARG A 122 3.65 -9.44 20.86
C ARG A 122 3.07 -8.41 19.89
N PRO A 123 3.89 -7.49 19.33
CA PRO A 123 3.41 -6.51 18.35
C PRO A 123 3.20 -7.08 16.94
N GLU A 124 3.80 -8.24 16.63
CA GLU A 124 3.75 -8.85 15.31
C GLU A 124 2.32 -9.25 14.90
N ARG A 125 2.00 -9.14 13.62
CA ARG A 125 0.68 -9.51 13.07
C ARG A 125 0.81 -10.21 11.72
N ILE A 126 -0.06 -11.19 11.51
CA ILE A 126 -0.22 -11.95 10.27
C ILE A 126 -1.43 -11.40 9.52
N ASP A 127 -1.30 -11.24 8.20
CA ASP A 127 -2.40 -10.90 7.31
C ASP A 127 -2.48 -11.95 6.19
N HIS A 128 -3.69 -12.45 5.93
CA HIS A 128 -3.95 -13.45 4.91
C HIS A 128 -4.13 -12.85 3.52
N ARG A 129 -4.36 -11.53 3.44
CA ARG A 129 -4.57 -10.80 2.20
C ARG A 129 -3.27 -10.64 1.43
N SER A 130 -3.40 -10.56 0.11
CA SER A 130 -2.30 -10.25 -0.79
C SER A 130 -1.74 -8.83 -0.55
N ASN A 131 -0.54 -8.55 -1.07
CA ASN A 131 0.03 -7.20 -1.04
C ASN A 131 -0.91 -6.17 -1.68
N ALA A 132 -1.51 -6.50 -2.80
CA ALA A 132 -2.45 -5.63 -3.52
C ALA A 132 -3.67 -5.26 -2.67
N GLU A 133 -4.32 -6.24 -2.02
CA GLU A 133 -5.47 -6.01 -1.14
C GLU A 133 -5.12 -5.19 0.11
N ARG A 134 -3.84 -5.18 0.51
CA ARG A 134 -3.32 -4.36 1.61
C ARG A 134 -2.86 -2.96 1.17
N GLY A 135 -2.88 -2.66 -0.13
CA GLY A 135 -2.33 -1.41 -0.67
C GLY A 135 -0.80 -1.30 -0.61
N ILE A 136 -0.12 -2.45 -0.56
CA ILE A 136 1.34 -2.53 -0.56
C ILE A 136 1.81 -2.70 -2.01
N ASP A 137 2.50 -1.69 -2.54
CA ASP A 137 3.01 -1.69 -3.94
C ASP A 137 4.25 -2.58 -4.12
N GLU A 138 4.52 -3.51 -3.22
CA GLU A 138 5.66 -4.42 -3.31
C GLU A 138 5.30 -5.68 -4.08
N LEU A 139 6.21 -6.11 -4.95
CA LEU A 139 6.10 -7.33 -5.72
C LEU A 139 6.32 -8.55 -4.80
N PRO A 140 5.42 -9.55 -4.81
CA PRO A 140 5.62 -10.78 -4.05
C PRO A 140 6.72 -11.64 -4.69
N THR A 141 7.49 -12.35 -3.87
CA THR A 141 8.45 -13.35 -4.34
C THR A 141 7.76 -14.61 -4.83
N VAL A 142 8.44 -15.38 -5.68
CA VAL A 142 7.98 -16.69 -6.16
C VAL A 142 8.52 -17.82 -5.30
N HIS A 143 7.69 -18.86 -5.10
CA HIS A 143 8.13 -20.06 -4.40
C HIS A 143 9.20 -20.82 -5.20
N MET A 144 10.39 -20.96 -4.60
CA MET A 144 11.56 -21.58 -5.22
C MET A 144 11.35 -23.08 -5.50
N GLY A 145 10.79 -23.81 -4.53
CA GLY A 145 10.76 -25.27 -4.53
C GLY A 145 12.09 -25.89 -4.10
N VAL A 146 12.04 -27.16 -3.68
CA VAL A 146 13.19 -27.87 -3.07
C VAL A 146 14.39 -27.94 -4.02
N ALA A 147 14.16 -28.28 -5.28
CA ALA A 147 15.25 -28.42 -6.26
C ALA A 147 16.02 -27.11 -6.49
N ALA A 148 15.30 -25.99 -6.67
CA ALA A 148 15.94 -24.70 -6.86
C ALA A 148 16.70 -24.24 -5.61
N CYS A 149 16.13 -24.43 -4.41
CA CYS A 149 16.84 -24.15 -3.16
C CYS A 149 18.12 -24.98 -3.01
N GLN A 150 18.10 -26.26 -3.38
CA GLN A 150 19.29 -27.13 -3.30
C GLN A 150 20.38 -26.72 -4.29
N MET A 151 20.02 -26.29 -5.50
CA MET A 151 20.96 -25.77 -6.48
C MET A 151 21.62 -24.47 -5.99
N GLU A 152 20.82 -23.51 -5.50
CA GLU A 152 21.34 -22.25 -4.95
C GLU A 152 22.26 -22.47 -3.74
N LYS A 153 21.94 -23.44 -2.86
CA LYS A 153 22.82 -23.84 -1.75
C LYS A 153 24.18 -24.36 -2.20
N LYS A 154 24.26 -24.95 -3.40
CA LYS A 154 25.52 -25.40 -4.03
C LYS A 154 26.21 -24.27 -4.81
N GLY A 155 25.70 -23.04 -4.74
CA GLY A 155 26.22 -21.89 -5.50
C GLY A 155 25.80 -21.86 -6.96
N ILE A 156 24.85 -22.72 -7.38
CA ILE A 156 24.33 -22.73 -8.75
C ILE A 156 23.12 -21.79 -8.82
N ALA A 157 23.29 -20.68 -9.53
CA ALA A 157 22.21 -19.72 -9.73
C ALA A 157 21.08 -20.35 -10.56
N THR A 158 19.85 -20.09 -10.14
CA THR A 158 18.63 -20.56 -10.78
C THR A 158 17.81 -19.37 -11.27
N GLU A 159 17.01 -19.58 -12.32
CA GLU A 159 16.13 -18.55 -12.87
C GLU A 159 15.18 -17.98 -11.81
N LYS A 160 14.56 -18.85 -10.99
CA LYS A 160 13.69 -18.43 -9.89
C LYS A 160 14.43 -17.64 -8.81
N GLY A 161 15.67 -18.03 -8.50
CA GLY A 161 16.49 -17.34 -7.51
C GLY A 161 16.87 -15.94 -7.99
N GLU A 162 17.23 -15.81 -9.26
CA GLU A 162 17.53 -14.53 -9.88
C GLU A 162 16.29 -13.62 -9.94
N LEU A 163 15.13 -14.20 -10.32
CA LEU A 163 13.86 -13.48 -10.28
C LEU A 163 13.56 -12.93 -8.89
N ASN A 164 13.72 -13.73 -7.83
CA ASN A 164 13.52 -13.28 -6.46
C ASN A 164 14.52 -12.21 -6.01
N ARG A 165 15.81 -12.32 -6.42
CA ARG A 165 16.81 -11.27 -6.17
C ARG A 165 16.43 -9.96 -6.86
N ASN A 166 15.91 -10.03 -8.09
CA ASN A 166 15.46 -8.86 -8.84
C ASN A 166 14.19 -8.23 -8.23
N ILE A 167 13.23 -9.06 -7.79
CA ILE A 167 12.05 -8.61 -7.04
C ILE A 167 12.47 -7.88 -5.76
N GLN A 168 13.43 -8.42 -5.00
CA GLN A 168 13.93 -7.77 -3.80
C GLN A 168 14.63 -6.43 -4.10
N LYS A 169 15.45 -6.36 -5.16
CA LYS A 169 16.05 -5.09 -5.62
C LYS A 169 14.98 -4.07 -5.99
N ALA A 170 13.96 -4.47 -6.76
CA ALA A 170 12.85 -3.62 -7.14
C ALA A 170 12.06 -3.11 -5.92
N ASN A 171 11.75 -3.99 -4.96
CA ASN A 171 11.04 -3.60 -3.73
C ASN A 171 11.84 -2.61 -2.88
N ARG A 172 13.17 -2.72 -2.84
CA ARG A 172 14.01 -1.69 -2.18
C ARG A 172 13.83 -0.33 -2.84
N LEU A 173 13.92 -0.27 -4.16
CA LEU A 173 13.71 0.97 -4.92
C LEU A 173 12.30 1.54 -4.72
N ILE A 174 11.26 0.69 -4.72
CA ILE A 174 9.87 1.11 -4.48
C ILE A 174 9.71 1.75 -3.10
N ARG A 175 10.34 1.21 -2.05
CA ARG A 175 10.31 1.79 -0.71
C ARG A 175 11.04 3.14 -0.66
N GLU A 176 12.20 3.24 -1.30
CA GLU A 176 12.97 4.48 -1.38
C GLU A 176 12.17 5.59 -2.09
N ILE A 177 11.56 5.27 -3.23
CA ILE A 177 10.71 6.20 -3.98
C ILE A 177 9.51 6.62 -3.12
N ARG A 178 8.81 5.69 -2.47
CA ARG A 178 7.68 6.02 -1.57
C ARG A 178 8.12 6.94 -0.43
N ALA A 179 9.28 6.70 0.18
CA ALA A 179 9.83 7.56 1.22
C ALA A 179 10.16 8.97 0.69
N GLN A 180 10.76 9.08 -0.50
CA GLN A 180 11.03 10.37 -1.14
C GLN A 180 9.74 11.14 -1.47
N ILE A 181 8.72 10.46 -2.00
CA ILE A 181 7.40 11.04 -2.24
C ILE A 181 6.79 11.55 -0.93
N GLY A 182 6.93 10.81 0.18
CA GLY A 182 6.49 11.24 1.50
C GLY A 182 7.14 12.56 1.93
N LYS A 183 8.47 12.64 1.86
CA LYS A 183 9.22 13.87 2.18
C LYS A 183 8.84 15.04 1.29
N LEU A 184 8.64 14.80 -0.02
CA LEU A 184 8.23 15.84 -0.95
C LEU A 184 6.82 16.35 -0.63
N LYS A 185 5.89 15.47 -0.25
CA LYS A 185 4.54 15.86 0.18
C LYS A 185 4.57 16.70 1.45
N GLU A 186 5.38 16.32 2.43
CA GLU A 186 5.58 17.11 3.66
C GLU A 186 6.13 18.49 3.33
N TRP A 187 7.19 18.57 2.52
CA TRP A 187 7.80 19.82 2.08
C TRP A 187 6.81 20.72 1.32
N ILE A 188 6.02 20.15 0.40
CA ILE A 188 4.95 20.89 -0.29
C ILE A 188 3.91 21.42 0.70
N GLY A 189 3.53 20.61 1.70
CA GLY A 189 2.62 21.03 2.76
C GLY A 189 3.16 22.18 3.59
N GLU A 190 4.46 22.18 3.91
CA GLU A 190 5.15 23.28 4.60
C GLU A 190 5.19 24.55 3.74
N LEU A 191 5.46 24.42 2.44
CA LEU A 191 5.44 25.55 1.51
C LEU A 191 4.05 26.20 1.41
N PHE A 192 2.98 25.40 1.34
CA PHE A 192 1.63 25.94 1.32
C PHE A 192 1.30 26.70 2.62
N LYS A 193 1.67 26.15 3.79
CA LYS A 193 1.52 26.86 5.07
C LYS A 193 2.33 28.16 5.11
N ALA A 194 3.57 28.15 4.61
CA ALA A 194 4.40 29.35 4.56
C ALA A 194 3.79 30.41 3.63
N ARG A 195 3.16 30.01 2.53
CA ARG A 195 2.47 30.91 1.60
C ARG A 195 1.18 31.49 2.19
N GLU A 196 0.37 30.71 2.89
CA GLU A 196 -0.84 31.20 3.56
C GLU A 196 -0.51 32.21 4.66
N ASN A 197 0.61 32.03 5.36
CA ASN A 197 1.09 32.95 6.39
C ASN A 197 1.97 34.08 5.83
N ALA A 198 2.22 34.11 4.52
CA ALA A 198 2.95 35.21 3.90
C ALA A 198 2.05 36.45 3.82
N PRO A 199 2.55 37.66 4.15
CA PRO A 199 1.75 38.87 4.05
C PRO A 199 1.23 39.06 2.61
N GLU A 200 -0.07 39.33 2.47
CA GLU A 200 -0.81 39.34 1.19
C GLU A 200 -0.32 40.35 0.15
N GLN A 201 0.56 41.29 0.50
CA GLN A 201 1.01 42.33 -0.41
C GLN A 201 2.49 42.15 -0.76
N PRO A 202 2.86 41.96 -2.05
CA PRO A 202 4.21 42.31 -2.46
C PRO A 202 4.47 43.78 -2.07
N PRO A 203 5.70 44.19 -1.73
CA PRO A 203 5.99 45.60 -1.49
C PRO A 203 5.46 46.38 -2.70
N GLN A 204 4.51 47.29 -2.47
CA GLN A 204 3.95 48.12 -3.53
C GLN A 204 5.13 48.69 -4.33
N SER A 205 5.12 48.48 -5.65
CA SER A 205 6.12 49.11 -6.53
C SER A 205 6.18 50.59 -6.13
N PRO A 206 7.37 51.16 -5.82
CA PRO A 206 7.44 52.52 -5.32
C PRO A 206 6.66 53.42 -6.29
N GLY A 207 5.58 54.02 -5.81
CA GLY A 207 4.70 54.84 -6.63
C GLY A 207 5.50 55.90 -7.38
N LEU A 208 4.97 56.38 -8.50
CA LEU A 208 5.66 57.32 -9.38
C LEU A 208 6.24 58.52 -8.62
N ALA A 209 5.54 58.99 -7.57
CA ALA A 209 6.02 60.03 -6.66
C ALA A 209 7.37 59.71 -5.99
N ASN A 210 7.58 58.46 -5.54
CA ASN A 210 8.85 58.03 -4.94
C ASN A 210 9.98 57.97 -5.98
N LEU A 211 9.69 57.53 -7.21
CA LEU A 211 10.66 57.51 -8.29
C LEU A 211 11.06 58.93 -8.73
N LEU A 212 10.09 59.85 -8.81
CA LEU A 212 10.33 61.26 -9.15
C LEU A 212 11.12 61.97 -8.05
N MET A 213 10.82 61.72 -6.78
CA MET A 213 11.59 62.27 -5.66
C MET A 213 13.04 61.77 -5.66
N LYS A 214 13.25 60.49 -6.01
CA LYS A 214 14.59 59.93 -6.17
C LYS A 214 15.33 60.51 -7.38
N TYR A 215 14.64 60.76 -8.49
CA TYR A 215 15.23 61.46 -9.64
C TYR A 215 15.69 62.87 -9.25
N LEU A 216 14.82 63.64 -8.57
CA LEU A 216 15.14 64.99 -8.11
C LEU A 216 16.30 65.02 -7.10
N SER A 217 16.39 64.03 -6.20
CA SER A 217 17.52 63.96 -5.26
C SER A 217 18.85 63.72 -5.99
N VAL A 218 18.86 62.86 -7.02
CA VAL A 218 20.05 62.60 -7.84
C VAL A 218 20.45 63.83 -8.66
N GLN A 219 19.48 64.57 -9.23
CA GLN A 219 19.80 65.81 -9.95
C GLN A 219 20.34 66.89 -9.03
N ARG A 220 19.78 67.03 -7.82
CA ARG A 220 20.33 67.93 -6.78
C ARG A 220 21.76 67.59 -6.40
N GLU A 221 22.12 66.32 -6.29
CA GLU A 221 23.50 65.93 -6.00
C GLU A 221 24.45 66.25 -7.16
N LYS A 222 24.03 65.99 -8.41
CA LYS A 222 24.82 66.34 -9.60
C LYS A 222 25.03 67.84 -9.74
N SER A 223 24.02 68.64 -9.38
CA SER A 223 24.07 70.10 -9.51
C SER A 223 24.93 70.81 -8.46
N ARG A 224 25.34 70.11 -7.37
CA ARG A 224 26.21 70.65 -6.30
C ARG A 224 27.54 71.23 -6.81
N LYS A 225 28.00 70.80 -7.99
CA LYS A 225 29.24 71.26 -8.62
C LYS A 225 29.14 72.63 -9.30
N TYR A 226 27.92 73.17 -9.46
CA TYR A 226 27.65 74.45 -10.13
C TYR A 226 27.34 75.57 -9.13
N SER A 227 27.34 76.83 -9.60
CA SER A 227 27.12 78.00 -8.73
C SER A 227 25.71 78.04 -8.14
N GLN A 228 25.54 78.71 -6.98
CA GLN A 228 24.24 78.78 -6.29
C GLN A 228 23.12 79.40 -7.14
N SER A 229 23.45 80.38 -7.99
CA SER A 229 22.47 80.99 -8.90
C SER A 229 22.00 80.00 -9.96
N TRP A 230 22.93 79.23 -10.54
CA TRP A 230 22.62 78.19 -11.53
C TRP A 230 21.76 77.07 -10.92
N GLN A 231 22.11 76.63 -9.70
CA GLN A 231 21.34 75.61 -8.97
C GLN A 231 19.89 76.04 -8.71
N ARG A 232 19.66 77.31 -8.32
CA ARG A 232 18.30 77.83 -8.07
C ARG A 232 17.47 77.89 -9.35
N GLN A 233 18.06 78.32 -10.46
CA GLN A 233 17.37 78.42 -11.75
C GLN A 233 17.05 77.03 -12.32
N HIS A 234 18.02 76.12 -12.34
CA HIS A 234 17.81 74.75 -12.82
C HIS A 234 16.86 73.93 -11.94
N ALA A 235 16.89 74.10 -10.62
CA ALA A 235 15.94 73.43 -9.74
C ALA A 235 14.48 73.85 -10.03
N ALA A 236 14.25 75.12 -10.39
CA ALA A 236 12.93 75.61 -10.76
C ALA A 236 12.45 75.00 -12.09
N ASP A 237 13.34 74.84 -13.07
CA ASP A 237 13.00 74.25 -14.37
C ASP A 237 12.81 72.72 -14.30
N GLU A 238 13.58 72.02 -13.46
CA GLU A 238 13.38 70.60 -13.18
C GLU A 238 12.04 70.34 -12.47
N LEU A 239 11.67 71.17 -11.49
CA LEU A 239 10.37 71.06 -10.82
C LEU A 239 9.21 71.29 -11.80
N LYS A 240 9.33 72.25 -12.73
CA LYS A 240 8.33 72.45 -13.79
C LYS A 240 8.24 71.25 -14.73
N THR A 241 9.37 70.63 -15.06
CA THR A 241 9.44 69.46 -15.94
C THR A 241 8.79 68.23 -15.28
N VAL A 242 9.09 68.00 -14.00
CA VAL A 242 8.44 66.95 -13.20
C VAL A 242 6.95 67.20 -13.05
N ALA A 243 6.52 68.44 -12.78
CA ALA A 243 5.11 68.80 -12.69
C ALA A 243 4.35 68.56 -14.01
N LYS A 244 4.96 68.88 -15.17
CA LYS A 244 4.39 68.57 -16.50
C LYS A 244 4.26 67.06 -16.73
N ALA A 245 5.28 66.29 -16.36
CA ALA A 245 5.24 64.83 -16.50
C ALA A 245 4.15 64.20 -15.61
N VAL A 246 4.00 64.68 -14.37
CA VAL A 246 2.93 64.25 -13.46
C VAL A 246 1.55 64.61 -14.03
N GLY A 247 1.37 65.83 -14.54
CA GLY A 247 0.12 66.27 -15.17
C GLY A 247 -0.26 65.40 -16.37
N TYR A 248 0.67 65.16 -17.29
CA TYR A 248 0.47 64.29 -18.45
C TYR A 248 0.04 62.87 -18.05
N LEU A 249 0.69 62.28 -17.05
CA LEU A 249 0.39 60.92 -16.59
C LEU A 249 -0.97 60.84 -15.88
N SER A 250 -1.33 61.88 -15.10
CA SER A 250 -2.63 61.99 -14.45
C SER A 250 -3.78 62.13 -15.45
N GLU A 251 -3.61 62.91 -16.52
CA GLU A 251 -4.62 63.08 -17.58
C GLU A 251 -4.89 61.77 -18.36
N HIS A 252 -3.88 60.89 -18.45
CA HIS A 252 -3.97 59.62 -19.17
C HIS A 252 -4.33 58.43 -18.26
N GLY A 253 -4.71 58.68 -17.00
CA GLY A 253 -5.15 57.65 -16.06
C GLY A 253 -4.07 56.66 -15.63
N ILE A 254 -2.79 56.99 -15.84
CA ILE A 254 -1.66 56.17 -15.43
C ILE A 254 -1.38 56.52 -13.96
N SER A 255 -1.84 55.66 -13.05
CA SER A 255 -1.84 55.89 -11.60
C SER A 255 -0.52 56.47 -11.08
N THR A 256 -0.64 57.58 -10.35
CA THR A 256 0.25 57.90 -9.23
C THR A 256 0.13 56.86 -8.13
#